data_AF-A0A1M3LB88-F1
#
_entry.id   AF-A0A1M3LB88-F1
#
_cell.length_a   1.000
_cell.length_b   1.000
_cell.length_c   1.000
_cell.angle_alpha   90.00
_cell.angle_beta   90.00
_cell.angle_gamma   90.00
#
_symmetry.space_group_name_H-M   'P 1'
#
loop_
_entity.id
_entity.type
_entity.pdbx_description
1 polymer ?
#
loop_
_entity_poly.entity_id
_entity_poly.type
_entity_poly.pdbx_seq_one_letter_code
_entity_poly.pdbx_strand_id
1 'polypeptide(L)'
;MRYIFPVTTTTQSEPRTVRIETEAVYAALSAGALGAVLGAVATWGTALAFWGWPSAGGFAAIVAGAVAIAAAATAYSRSGALPGQEWRRGLRSGRAVVNVVSVTIAHAALAALATAVVYLVLGLGFVGMVLRPFEGAVLGAVSTGLAAYLVYLSASRISTQRLSSLLLSFVALGTLTAMATSPDPDWWRFHFSELGTFAAFSSVVFNGTLIAAGLLVTTFAAYVQSDLSALVTTGRLTSRRSRSVVPALLVVMGVMLACVGIVPVNLNEPIHNLAASGMALMFFGLLGSSPWLLRGMPRAFFLSTAAIGAAFVAAVVLFVVGFFGLTAFEIAVFALIFGWIAIFIRFLGVTGQKE
;
A
#
# COMPACT_ATOMS: atom_id res chain seq x y z
N MET A 1 25.89 25.07 -46.00
CA MET A 1 25.57 25.20 -44.56
C MET A 1 24.16 24.69 -44.32
N ARG A 2 24.01 23.42 -43.92
CA ARG A 2 22.78 22.85 -43.34
C ARG A 2 23.24 21.81 -42.32
N TYR A 3 23.23 22.19 -41.05
CA TYR A 3 23.44 21.27 -39.94
C TYR A 3 22.15 20.47 -39.76
N ILE A 4 22.19 19.18 -40.08
CA ILE A 4 21.15 18.21 -39.71
C ILE A 4 21.51 17.73 -38.30
N PHE A 5 20.75 18.18 -37.30
CA PHE A 5 20.79 17.55 -35.98
C PHE A 5 20.18 16.14 -36.09
N PRO A 6 20.81 15.10 -35.52
CA PRO A 6 20.11 13.83 -35.33
C PRO A 6 19.07 14.04 -34.24
N VAL A 7 17.79 14.01 -34.62
CA VAL A 7 16.70 13.85 -33.66
C VAL A 7 16.84 12.45 -33.09
N THR A 8 17.25 12.35 -31.83
CA THR A 8 17.21 11.11 -31.06
C THR A 8 15.75 10.80 -30.77
N THR A 9 15.05 10.20 -31.73
CA THR A 9 13.69 9.67 -31.53
C THR A 9 13.75 8.55 -30.48
N THR A 10 13.27 8.84 -29.28
CA THR A 10 12.89 7.85 -28.27
C THR A 10 11.63 7.10 -28.72
N THR A 11 11.71 6.30 -29.79
CA THR A 11 10.53 5.62 -30.39
C THR A 11 10.22 4.24 -29.81
N GLN A 12 10.98 3.75 -28.82
CA GLN A 12 10.71 2.44 -28.20
C GLN A 12 9.73 2.48 -27.02
N SER A 13 9.40 3.66 -26.46
CA SER A 13 8.51 3.80 -25.29
C SER A 13 7.02 3.91 -25.65
N GLU A 14 6.67 4.54 -26.78
CA GLU A 14 5.29 4.75 -27.23
C GLU A 14 4.50 3.46 -27.53
N PRO A 15 4.99 2.49 -28.34
CA PRO A 15 4.20 1.29 -28.66
C PRO A 15 3.93 0.40 -27.42
N ARG A 16 4.76 0.49 -26.38
CA ARG A 16 4.61 -0.30 -25.14
C ARG A 16 3.65 0.35 -24.15
N THR A 17 3.60 1.67 -24.08
CA THR A 17 2.62 2.40 -23.26
C THR A 17 1.22 2.18 -23.81
N VAL A 18 1.02 2.31 -25.12
CA VAL A 18 -0.25 2.00 -25.79
C VAL A 18 -0.68 0.56 -25.49
N ARG A 19 0.22 -0.43 -25.57
CA ARG A 19 -0.09 -1.83 -25.25
C ARG A 19 -0.61 -2.02 -23.83
N ILE A 20 0.01 -1.37 -22.83
CA ILE A 20 -0.43 -1.45 -21.42
C ILE A 20 -1.81 -0.81 -21.26
N GLU A 21 -2.04 0.35 -21.88
CA GLU A 21 -3.36 1.01 -21.84
C GLU A 21 -4.43 0.12 -22.48
N THR A 22 -4.16 -0.47 -23.64
CA THR A 22 -5.07 -1.39 -24.32
C THR A 22 -5.37 -2.63 -23.48
N GLU A 23 -4.35 -3.27 -22.87
CA GLU A 23 -4.54 -4.42 -21.98
C GLU A 23 -5.39 -4.04 -20.74
N ALA A 24 -5.17 -2.85 -20.18
CA ALA A 24 -5.96 -2.34 -19.07
C ALA A 24 -7.43 -2.09 -19.46
N VAL A 25 -7.70 -1.56 -20.65
CA VAL A 25 -9.06 -1.37 -21.16
C VAL A 25 -9.77 -2.71 -21.36
N TYR A 26 -9.10 -3.73 -21.91
CA TYR A 26 -9.70 -5.07 -22.01
C TYR A 26 -9.97 -5.70 -20.65
N ALA A 27 -9.08 -5.53 -19.67
CA ALA A 27 -9.33 -5.94 -18.29
C ALA A 27 -10.54 -5.21 -17.70
N ALA A 28 -10.68 -3.91 -17.95
CA ALA A 28 -11.80 -3.09 -17.50
C ALA A 28 -13.14 -3.54 -18.10
N LEU A 29 -13.19 -3.78 -19.42
CA LEU A 29 -14.41 -4.19 -20.11
C LEU A 29 -14.87 -5.58 -19.68
N SER A 30 -13.94 -6.53 -19.55
CA SER A 30 -14.25 -7.89 -19.10
C SER A 30 -14.68 -7.92 -17.63
N ALA A 31 -13.97 -7.22 -16.75
CA ALA A 31 -14.35 -7.08 -15.34
C ALA A 31 -15.69 -6.36 -15.18
N GLY A 32 -15.92 -5.28 -15.95
CA GLY A 32 -17.16 -4.52 -15.94
C GLY A 32 -18.35 -5.33 -16.43
N ALA A 33 -18.21 -6.13 -17.48
CA ALA A 33 -19.26 -7.05 -17.92
C ALA A 33 -19.60 -8.08 -16.83
N LEU A 34 -18.59 -8.66 -16.18
CA LEU A 34 -18.79 -9.57 -15.05
C LEU A 34 -19.48 -8.86 -13.88
N GLY A 35 -19.05 -7.66 -13.53
CA GLY A 35 -19.64 -6.84 -12.47
C GLY A 35 -21.08 -6.45 -12.75
N ALA A 36 -21.43 -6.17 -14.02
CA ALA A 36 -22.83 -5.95 -14.41
C ALA A 36 -23.71 -7.16 -14.14
N VAL A 37 -23.27 -8.34 -14.58
CA VAL A 37 -24.02 -9.58 -14.39
C VAL A 37 -24.18 -9.89 -12.89
N LEU A 38 -23.07 -9.87 -12.14
CA LEU A 38 -23.10 -10.17 -10.72
C LEU A 38 -23.90 -9.12 -9.92
N GLY A 39 -23.82 -7.84 -10.30
CA GLY A 39 -24.58 -6.76 -9.69
C GLY A 39 -26.09 -6.88 -9.91
N ALA A 40 -26.50 -7.20 -11.15
CA ALA A 40 -27.90 -7.49 -11.47
C ALA A 40 -28.43 -8.69 -10.67
N VAL A 41 -27.67 -9.78 -10.62
CA VAL A 41 -28.04 -11.01 -9.91
C VAL A 41 -28.12 -10.78 -8.41
N ALA A 42 -27.14 -10.09 -7.81
CA ALA A 42 -27.13 -9.81 -6.38
C ALA A 42 -28.31 -8.95 -5.91
N THR A 43 -28.85 -8.10 -6.80
CA THR A 43 -30.00 -7.24 -6.52
C THR A 43 -31.31 -7.82 -7.08
N TRP A 44 -31.28 -9.05 -7.60
CA TRP A 44 -32.44 -9.72 -8.17
C TRP A 44 -33.35 -10.27 -7.09
N GLY A 45 -34.56 -9.74 -6.98
CA GLY A 45 -35.53 -10.16 -5.96
C GLY A 45 -35.21 -9.70 -4.54
N THR A 46 -34.02 -9.15 -4.30
CA THR A 46 -33.59 -8.55 -3.02
C THR A 46 -33.13 -7.12 -3.25
N ALA A 47 -33.90 -6.15 -2.78
CA ALA A 47 -33.51 -4.75 -2.84
C ALA A 47 -32.37 -4.50 -1.82
N LEU A 48 -31.15 -4.28 -2.29
CA LEU A 48 -29.97 -4.14 -1.43
C LEU A 48 -29.64 -2.67 -1.18
N ALA A 49 -29.41 -2.29 0.08
CA ALA A 49 -28.85 -0.99 0.41
C ALA A 49 -27.40 -0.85 -0.10
N PHE A 50 -26.92 0.39 -0.21
CA PHE A 50 -25.51 0.66 -0.54
C PHE A 50 -24.55 0.09 0.50
N TRP A 51 -24.90 0.18 1.78
CA TRP A 51 -24.06 -0.20 2.91
C TRP A 51 -24.86 -0.95 4.01
N GLY A 52 -24.15 -1.68 4.87
CA GLY A 52 -24.72 -2.57 5.91
C GLY A 52 -24.83 -4.01 5.39
N TRP A 53 -24.39 -5.01 6.15
CA TRP A 53 -24.32 -6.38 5.64
C TRP A 53 -25.66 -7.12 5.81
N PRO A 54 -26.23 -7.75 4.75
CA PRO A 54 -25.77 -7.77 3.35
C PRO A 54 -26.07 -6.47 2.58
N SER A 55 -25.14 -6.03 1.72
CA SER A 55 -25.30 -4.81 0.89
C SER A 55 -24.62 -4.95 -0.47
N ALA A 56 -25.06 -4.10 -1.41
CA ALA A 56 -24.43 -3.97 -2.70
C ALA A 56 -22.95 -3.56 -2.61
N GLY A 57 -22.58 -2.70 -1.65
CA GLY A 57 -21.19 -2.30 -1.43
C GLY A 57 -20.30 -3.45 -0.97
N GLY A 58 -20.81 -4.32 -0.08
CA GLY A 58 -20.10 -5.53 0.33
C GLY A 58 -19.84 -6.49 -0.84
N PHE A 59 -20.87 -6.76 -1.65
CA PHE A 59 -20.72 -7.60 -2.84
C PHE A 59 -19.78 -6.97 -3.88
N ALA A 60 -19.93 -5.68 -4.18
CA ALA A 60 -19.08 -4.96 -5.12
C ALA A 60 -17.62 -4.96 -4.68
N ALA A 61 -17.35 -4.78 -3.38
CA ALA A 61 -15.99 -4.84 -2.83
C ALA A 61 -15.34 -6.22 -3.01
N ILE A 62 -16.08 -7.30 -2.75
CA ILE A 62 -15.59 -8.68 -2.96
C ILE A 62 -15.26 -8.92 -4.43
N VAL A 63 -16.17 -8.56 -5.34
CA VAL A 63 -15.95 -8.74 -6.78
C VAL A 63 -14.80 -7.86 -7.28
N ALA A 64 -14.72 -6.60 -6.83
CA ALA A 64 -13.63 -5.68 -7.16
C ALA A 64 -12.27 -6.23 -6.69
N GLY A 65 -12.21 -6.79 -5.48
CA GLY A 65 -11.03 -7.50 -4.98
C GLY A 65 -10.64 -8.69 -5.86
N ALA A 66 -11.61 -9.52 -6.24
CA ALA A 66 -11.38 -10.69 -7.09
C ALA A 66 -10.86 -10.33 -8.49
N VAL A 67 -11.45 -9.34 -9.17
CA VAL A 67 -10.96 -8.89 -10.48
C VAL A 67 -9.59 -8.20 -10.36
N ALA A 68 -9.34 -7.49 -9.26
CA ALA A 68 -8.06 -6.89 -8.96
C ALA A 68 -6.95 -7.92 -8.77
N ILE A 69 -7.24 -9.11 -8.21
CA ILE A 69 -6.28 -10.22 -8.14
C ILE A 69 -5.81 -10.60 -9.56
N ALA A 70 -6.75 -10.85 -10.47
CA ALA A 70 -6.43 -11.24 -11.85
C ALA A 70 -5.67 -10.11 -12.58
N ALA A 71 -6.12 -8.87 -12.46
CA ALA A 71 -5.49 -7.70 -13.08
C ALA A 71 -4.07 -7.46 -12.54
N ALA A 72 -3.88 -7.48 -11.22
CA ALA A 72 -2.57 -7.24 -10.60
C ALA A 72 -1.58 -8.36 -10.92
N ALA A 73 -2.01 -9.63 -10.80
CA ALA A 73 -1.14 -10.77 -11.07
C ALA A 73 -0.67 -10.79 -12.54
N THR A 74 -1.58 -10.54 -13.49
CA THR A 74 -1.25 -10.49 -14.92
C THR A 74 -0.36 -9.30 -15.27
N ALA A 75 -0.73 -8.09 -14.85
CA ALA A 75 0.03 -6.87 -15.11
C ALA A 75 1.43 -6.92 -14.49
N TYR A 76 1.53 -7.34 -13.22
CA TYR A 76 2.80 -7.41 -12.51
C TYR A 76 3.72 -8.49 -13.10
N SER A 77 3.18 -9.64 -13.49
CA SER A 77 3.98 -10.71 -14.12
C SER A 77 4.51 -10.27 -15.49
N ARG A 78 3.69 -9.60 -16.31
CA ARG A 78 4.10 -9.10 -17.63
C ARG A 78 5.06 -7.91 -17.54
N SER A 79 4.98 -7.10 -16.49
CA SER A 79 5.87 -5.93 -16.29
C SER A 79 7.33 -6.29 -16.08
N GLY A 80 7.67 -7.54 -15.74
CA GLY A 80 9.06 -7.99 -15.55
C GLY A 80 9.93 -7.89 -16.81
N ALA A 81 9.33 -7.66 -17.98
CA ALA A 81 10.04 -7.43 -19.22
C ALA A 81 10.28 -5.95 -19.57
N LEU A 82 9.84 -5.01 -18.73
CA LEU A 82 9.98 -3.58 -18.97
C LEU A 82 11.40 -3.08 -18.60
N PRO A 83 11.91 -2.03 -19.27
CA PRO A 83 13.17 -1.40 -18.91
C PRO A 83 13.19 -0.99 -17.43
N GLY A 84 14.30 -1.24 -16.73
CA GLY A 84 14.44 -0.98 -15.29
C GLY A 84 13.83 -2.04 -14.37
N GLN A 85 13.07 -3.01 -14.91
CA GLN A 85 12.52 -4.15 -14.17
C GLN A 85 13.30 -5.45 -14.42
N GLU A 86 14.32 -5.42 -15.27
CA GLU A 86 15.06 -6.60 -15.74
C GLU A 86 15.72 -7.38 -14.60
N TRP A 87 16.10 -6.69 -13.52
CA TRP A 87 16.65 -7.30 -12.30
C TRP A 87 15.70 -8.34 -11.69
N ARG A 88 14.38 -8.22 -11.93
CA ARG A 88 13.38 -9.18 -11.44
C ARG A 88 13.47 -10.54 -12.11
N ARG A 89 14.01 -10.62 -13.34
CA ARG A 89 14.24 -11.91 -14.04
C ARG A 89 15.34 -12.74 -13.38
N GLY A 90 16.26 -12.09 -12.67
CA GLY A 90 17.33 -12.75 -11.92
C GLY A 90 16.95 -13.20 -10.51
N LEU A 91 15.70 -12.95 -10.08
CA LEU A 91 15.24 -13.38 -8.76
C LEU A 91 15.05 -14.90 -8.72
N ARG A 92 15.45 -15.52 -7.59
CA ARG A 92 15.07 -16.91 -7.30
C ARG A 92 13.55 -17.04 -7.33
N SER A 93 13.05 -18.15 -7.87
CA SER A 93 11.60 -18.40 -8.05
C SER A 93 10.76 -18.09 -6.82
N GLY A 94 11.21 -18.49 -5.62
CA GLY A 94 10.51 -18.18 -4.37
C GLY A 94 10.33 -16.68 -4.09
N ARG A 95 11.36 -15.85 -4.34
CA ARG A 95 11.27 -14.38 -4.15
C ARG A 95 10.39 -13.73 -5.21
N ALA A 96 10.43 -14.25 -6.44
CA ALA A 96 9.56 -13.78 -7.50
C ALA A 96 8.08 -14.05 -7.18
N VAL A 97 7.76 -15.26 -6.67
CA VAL A 97 6.41 -15.61 -6.22
C VAL A 97 5.95 -14.73 -5.08
N VAL A 98 6.78 -14.53 -4.03
CA VAL A 98 6.43 -13.65 -2.91
C VAL A 98 6.11 -12.24 -3.40
N ASN A 99 6.92 -11.68 -4.30
CA ASN A 99 6.66 -10.34 -4.83
C ASN A 99 5.34 -10.27 -5.62
N VAL A 100 5.02 -11.29 -6.43
CA VAL A 100 3.75 -11.34 -7.17
C VAL A 100 2.58 -11.43 -6.20
N VAL A 101 2.65 -12.34 -5.23
CA VAL A 101 1.61 -12.56 -4.22
C VAL A 101 1.37 -11.30 -3.41
N SER A 102 2.42 -10.67 -2.89
CA SER A 102 2.31 -9.45 -2.08
C SER A 102 1.71 -8.28 -2.87
N VAL A 103 2.17 -8.04 -4.11
CA VAL A 103 1.60 -6.98 -4.97
C VAL A 103 0.12 -7.26 -5.28
N THR A 104 -0.21 -8.53 -5.53
CA THR A 104 -1.57 -8.94 -5.89
C THR A 104 -2.53 -8.78 -4.72
N ILE A 105 -2.16 -9.29 -3.53
CA ILE A 105 -2.95 -9.16 -2.30
C ILE A 105 -3.18 -7.68 -1.97
N ALA A 106 -2.14 -6.86 -2.09
CA ALA A 106 -2.23 -5.45 -1.80
C ALA A 106 -3.19 -4.68 -2.72
N HIS A 107 -3.10 -4.91 -4.03
CA HIS A 107 -4.01 -4.26 -4.98
C HIS A 107 -5.43 -4.79 -4.83
N ALA A 108 -5.60 -6.08 -4.53
CA ALA A 108 -6.91 -6.65 -4.25
C ALA A 108 -7.55 -6.02 -3.01
N ALA A 109 -6.80 -5.93 -1.91
CA ALA A 109 -7.26 -5.31 -0.67
C ALA A 109 -7.57 -3.82 -0.88
N LEU A 110 -6.70 -3.08 -1.58
CA LEU A 110 -6.94 -1.67 -1.89
C LEU A 110 -8.16 -1.46 -2.77
N ALA A 111 -8.37 -2.29 -3.80
CA ALA A 111 -9.53 -2.20 -4.68
C ALA A 111 -10.84 -2.53 -3.94
N ALA A 112 -10.83 -3.59 -3.12
CA ALA A 112 -11.98 -3.95 -2.30
C ALA A 112 -12.32 -2.85 -1.30
N LEU A 113 -11.31 -2.32 -0.59
CA LEU A 113 -11.47 -1.25 0.39
C LEU A 113 -11.95 0.05 -0.26
N ALA A 114 -11.33 0.50 -1.36
CA ALA A 114 -11.74 1.70 -2.06
C ALA A 114 -13.18 1.60 -2.56
N THR A 115 -13.57 0.43 -3.09
CA THR A 115 -14.96 0.16 -3.49
C THR A 115 -15.89 0.22 -2.29
N ALA A 116 -15.55 -0.45 -1.18
CA ALA A 116 -16.36 -0.43 0.04
C ALA A 116 -16.56 1.01 0.57
N VAL A 117 -15.52 1.84 0.57
CA VAL A 117 -15.58 3.23 1.02
C VAL A 117 -16.49 4.07 0.13
N VAL A 118 -16.41 3.90 -1.20
CA VAL A 118 -17.30 4.63 -2.12
C VAL A 118 -18.76 4.28 -1.81
N TYR A 119 -19.09 3.00 -1.63
CA TYR A 119 -20.45 2.60 -1.29
C TYR A 119 -20.87 3.01 0.12
N LEU A 120 -19.95 3.03 1.09
CA LEU A 120 -20.21 3.59 2.42
C LEU A 120 -20.63 5.06 2.31
N VAL A 121 -19.85 5.88 1.60
CA VAL A 121 -20.16 7.30 1.40
C VAL A 121 -21.48 7.49 0.65
N LEU A 122 -21.74 6.69 -0.39
CA LEU A 122 -23.03 6.71 -1.09
C LEU A 122 -24.17 6.33 -0.16
N GLY A 123 -24.01 5.33 0.71
CA GLY A 123 -25.01 4.94 1.70
C GLY A 123 -25.30 6.02 2.74
N LEU A 124 -24.31 6.84 3.08
CA LEU A 124 -24.50 8.02 3.94
C LEU A 124 -25.26 9.15 3.23
N GLY A 125 -25.08 9.32 1.91
CA GLY A 125 -25.75 10.35 1.12
C GLY A 125 -27.16 9.97 0.65
N PHE A 126 -27.37 8.69 0.33
CA PHE A 126 -28.63 8.16 -0.21
C PHE A 126 -29.35 7.29 0.83
N VAL A 127 -29.68 7.89 1.97
CA VAL A 127 -30.31 7.19 3.10
C VAL A 127 -31.63 6.55 2.68
N GLY A 128 -31.76 5.24 2.94
CA GLY A 128 -32.95 4.46 2.60
C GLY A 128 -33.08 4.06 1.13
N MET A 129 -32.16 4.49 0.26
CA MET A 129 -32.13 4.04 -1.13
C MET A 129 -31.65 2.58 -1.21
N VAL A 130 -32.38 1.79 -1.99
CA VAL A 130 -32.05 0.41 -2.33
C VAL A 130 -31.79 0.29 -3.82
N LEU A 131 -30.84 -0.56 -4.19
CA LEU A 131 -30.50 -0.85 -5.58
C LEU A 131 -31.41 -1.95 -6.12
N ARG A 132 -31.93 -1.74 -7.33
CA ARG A 132 -32.66 -2.76 -8.10
C ARG A 132 -31.70 -3.34 -9.15
N PRO A 133 -32.12 -4.37 -9.91
CA PRO A 133 -31.24 -5.05 -10.87
C PRO A 133 -30.50 -4.13 -11.85
N PHE A 134 -31.16 -3.07 -12.33
CA PHE A 134 -30.54 -2.12 -13.26
C PHE A 134 -29.43 -1.31 -12.57
N GLU A 135 -29.70 -0.71 -11.41
CA GLU A 135 -28.70 0.07 -10.67
C GLU A 135 -27.56 -0.81 -10.17
N GLY A 136 -27.88 -2.03 -9.72
CA GLY A 136 -26.90 -3.05 -9.34
C GLY A 136 -25.97 -3.40 -10.50
N ALA A 137 -26.50 -3.60 -11.70
CA ALA A 137 -25.70 -3.86 -12.90
C ALA A 137 -24.78 -2.69 -13.25
N VAL A 138 -25.32 -1.46 -13.29
CA VAL A 138 -24.55 -0.27 -13.65
C VAL A 138 -23.41 -0.03 -12.65
N LEU A 139 -23.73 -0.02 -11.36
CA LEU A 139 -22.73 0.24 -10.32
C LEU A 139 -21.72 -0.91 -10.20
N GLY A 140 -22.18 -2.16 -10.36
CA GLY A 140 -21.31 -3.33 -10.43
C GLY A 140 -20.31 -3.25 -11.57
N ALA A 141 -20.77 -2.86 -12.77
CA ALA A 141 -19.89 -2.70 -13.94
C ALA A 141 -18.87 -1.58 -13.76
N VAL A 142 -19.32 -0.41 -13.29
CA VAL A 142 -18.42 0.75 -13.07
C VAL A 142 -17.37 0.42 -12.02
N SER A 143 -17.78 -0.14 -10.88
CA SER A 143 -16.87 -0.42 -9.76
C SER A 143 -15.80 -1.44 -10.13
N THR A 144 -16.20 -2.56 -10.73
CA THR A 144 -15.28 -3.65 -11.08
C THR A 144 -14.42 -3.31 -12.31
N GLY A 145 -14.99 -2.64 -13.31
CA GLY A 145 -14.26 -2.17 -14.48
C GLY A 145 -13.20 -1.12 -14.12
N LEU A 146 -13.56 -0.14 -13.29
CA LEU A 146 -12.62 0.87 -12.80
C LEU A 146 -11.54 0.25 -11.90
N ALA A 147 -11.92 -0.66 -11.00
CA ALA A 147 -10.97 -1.39 -10.17
C ALA A 147 -9.94 -2.16 -11.02
N ALA A 148 -10.40 -2.94 -12.00
CA ALA A 148 -9.52 -3.68 -12.89
C ALA A 148 -8.60 -2.77 -13.70
N TYR A 149 -9.14 -1.67 -14.27
CA TYR A 149 -8.36 -0.68 -15.03
C TYR A 149 -7.23 -0.06 -14.19
N LEU A 150 -7.60 0.53 -13.04
CA LEU A 150 -6.65 1.24 -12.19
C LEU A 150 -5.60 0.30 -11.60
N VAL A 151 -6.02 -0.91 -11.19
CA VAL A 151 -5.09 -1.93 -10.68
C VAL A 151 -4.13 -2.40 -11.76
N TYR A 152 -4.60 -2.63 -12.99
CA TYR A 152 -3.73 -3.05 -14.10
C TYR A 152 -2.66 -1.99 -14.40
N LEU A 153 -3.06 -0.72 -14.50
CA LEU A 153 -2.15 0.39 -14.73
C LEU A 153 -1.17 0.61 -13.57
N SER A 154 -1.63 0.44 -12.33
CA SER A 154 -0.80 0.54 -11.14
C SER A 154 0.26 -0.56 -11.10
N ALA A 155 -0.18 -1.82 -11.22
CA ALA A 155 0.68 -3.01 -11.11
C ALA A 155 1.66 -3.15 -12.28
N SER A 156 1.31 -2.67 -13.48
CA SER A 156 2.20 -2.70 -14.66
C SER A 156 3.38 -1.73 -14.57
N ARG A 157 3.29 -0.72 -13.71
CA ARG A 157 4.26 0.39 -13.64
C ARG A 157 4.89 0.54 -12.25
N ILE A 158 4.94 -0.54 -11.45
CA ILE A 158 5.46 -0.49 -10.08
C ILE A 158 6.90 0.05 -10.03
N SER A 159 7.14 0.96 -9.09
CA SER A 159 8.45 1.49 -8.72
C SER A 159 8.50 1.70 -7.21
N THR A 160 9.69 1.97 -6.66
CA THR A 160 9.86 2.30 -5.23
C THR A 160 8.95 3.44 -4.79
N GLN A 161 8.85 4.49 -5.60
CA GLN A 161 8.00 5.65 -5.31
C GLN A 161 6.50 5.32 -5.37
N ARG A 162 6.07 4.55 -6.38
CA ARG A 162 4.66 4.13 -6.50
C ARG A 162 4.24 3.16 -5.41
N LEU A 163 5.11 2.21 -5.02
CA LEU A 163 4.82 1.31 -3.91
C LEU A 163 4.65 2.06 -2.61
N SER A 164 5.46 3.09 -2.35
CA SER A 164 5.28 3.91 -1.17
C SER A 164 4.03 4.76 -1.18
N SER A 165 3.67 5.36 -2.32
CA SER A 165 2.40 6.09 -2.40
C SER A 165 1.22 5.15 -2.22
N LEU A 166 1.25 3.96 -2.82
CA LEU A 166 0.23 2.93 -2.65
C LEU A 166 0.11 2.50 -1.19
N LEU A 167 1.24 2.23 -0.54
CA LEU A 167 1.29 1.86 0.87
C LEU A 167 0.69 2.94 1.76
N LEU A 168 1.09 4.21 1.57
CA LEU A 168 0.58 5.34 2.34
C LEU A 168 -0.93 5.53 2.13
N SER A 169 -1.38 5.53 0.88
CA SER A 169 -2.81 5.65 0.55
C SER A 169 -3.62 4.50 1.11
N PHE A 170 -3.10 3.27 1.03
CA PHE A 170 -3.79 2.08 1.53
C PHE A 170 -3.93 2.09 3.04
N VAL A 171 -2.85 2.41 3.77
CA VAL A 171 -2.89 2.51 5.24
C VAL A 171 -3.80 3.65 5.68
N ALA A 172 -3.68 4.83 5.06
CA ALA A 172 -4.53 5.97 5.39
C ALA A 172 -6.02 5.66 5.14
N LEU A 173 -6.35 5.11 3.98
CA LEU A 173 -7.72 4.74 3.65
C LEU A 173 -8.26 3.66 4.60
N GLY A 174 -7.46 2.64 4.90
CA GLY A 174 -7.85 1.55 5.79
C GLY A 174 -8.09 2.03 7.21
N THR A 175 -7.16 2.80 7.77
CA THR A 175 -7.31 3.40 9.09
C THR A 175 -8.54 4.31 9.16
N LEU A 176 -8.71 5.24 8.22
CA LEU A 176 -9.86 6.15 8.22
C LEU A 176 -11.18 5.40 8.08
N THR A 177 -11.22 4.33 7.28
CA THR A 177 -12.40 3.48 7.13
C THR A 177 -12.70 2.73 8.42
N ALA A 178 -11.68 2.17 9.08
CA ALA A 178 -11.85 1.50 10.36
C ALA A 178 -12.36 2.46 11.44
N MET A 179 -11.84 3.70 11.48
CA MET A 179 -12.32 4.75 12.38
C MET A 179 -13.79 5.11 12.11
N ALA A 180 -14.14 5.32 10.83
CA ALA A 180 -15.49 5.70 10.43
C ALA A 180 -16.53 4.59 10.62
N THR A 181 -16.09 3.34 10.70
CA THR A 181 -16.97 2.17 10.87
C THR A 181 -16.83 1.51 12.23
N SER A 182 -16.11 2.16 13.16
CA SER A 182 -15.97 1.70 14.54
C SER A 182 -17.32 1.73 15.27
N PRO A 183 -17.70 0.66 15.98
CA PRO A 183 -18.93 0.63 16.76
C PRO A 183 -18.82 1.43 18.07
N ASP A 184 -17.62 1.57 18.63
CA ASP A 184 -17.36 2.36 19.83
C ASP A 184 -16.91 3.78 19.42
N PRO A 185 -17.61 4.87 19.83
CA PRO A 185 -17.18 6.24 19.57
C PRO A 185 -15.97 6.69 20.42
N ASP A 186 -15.68 6.01 21.54
CA ASP A 186 -14.61 6.33 22.49
C ASP A 186 -13.37 5.43 22.32
N TRP A 187 -13.29 4.63 21.24
CA TRP A 187 -12.17 3.73 20.92
C TRP A 187 -10.79 4.38 21.08
N TRP A 188 -10.69 5.67 20.76
CA TRP A 188 -9.45 6.46 20.76
C TRP A 188 -8.87 6.69 22.16
N ARG A 189 -9.62 6.41 23.23
CA ARG A 189 -9.15 6.54 24.62
C ARG A 189 -8.25 5.39 25.08
N PHE A 190 -8.25 4.27 24.36
CA PHE A 190 -7.51 3.07 24.73
C PHE A 190 -6.17 3.02 24.01
N HIS A 191 -6.18 2.46 22.79
CA HIS A 191 -5.04 2.37 21.89
C HIS A 191 -5.53 2.39 20.45
N PHE A 192 -4.68 2.80 19.52
CA PHE A 192 -4.95 2.82 18.08
C PHE A 192 -5.31 1.43 17.55
N SER A 193 -4.70 0.37 18.11
CA SER A 193 -5.02 -1.02 17.79
C SER A 193 -6.41 -1.46 18.25
N GLU A 194 -7.17 -0.63 18.98
CA GLU A 194 -8.55 -0.93 19.41
C GLU A 194 -9.47 -1.06 18.20
N LEU A 195 -9.17 -0.34 17.11
CA LEU A 195 -9.87 -0.48 15.83
C LEU A 195 -9.87 -1.92 15.29
N GLY A 196 -8.96 -2.78 15.76
CA GLY A 196 -8.81 -4.18 15.40
C GLY A 196 -9.49 -5.20 16.34
N THR A 197 -10.12 -4.80 17.45
CA THR A 197 -10.56 -5.73 18.52
C THR A 197 -12.03 -6.13 18.43
N PHE A 198 -12.86 -5.32 17.76
CA PHE A 198 -14.30 -5.50 17.67
C PHE A 198 -14.72 -6.71 16.82
N ALA A 199 -15.90 -7.26 17.09
CA ALA A 199 -16.59 -8.18 16.16
C ALA A 199 -17.34 -7.38 15.07
N ALA A 200 -16.64 -6.48 14.38
CA ALA A 200 -17.21 -5.52 13.45
C ALA A 200 -16.37 -5.36 12.17
N PHE A 201 -16.95 -4.66 11.18
CA PHE A 201 -16.28 -4.36 9.92
C PHE A 201 -14.99 -3.56 10.11
N SER A 202 -14.94 -2.66 11.10
CA SER A 202 -13.75 -1.89 11.47
C SER A 202 -12.53 -2.77 11.71
N SER A 203 -12.70 -3.88 12.43
CA SER A 203 -11.61 -4.82 12.73
C SER A 203 -11.10 -5.56 11.51
N VAL A 204 -12.00 -6.00 10.63
CA VAL A 204 -11.62 -6.65 9.37
C VAL A 204 -10.81 -5.69 8.51
N VAL A 205 -11.24 -4.42 8.42
CA VAL A 205 -10.54 -3.39 7.66
C VAL A 205 -9.21 -3.03 8.29
N PHE A 206 -9.16 -2.75 9.60
CA PHE A 206 -7.94 -2.36 10.28
C PHE A 206 -6.89 -3.46 10.21
N ASN A 207 -7.21 -4.66 10.68
CA ASN A 207 -6.29 -5.79 10.71
C ASN A 207 -5.89 -6.23 9.30
N GLY A 208 -6.84 -6.31 8.37
CA GLY A 208 -6.58 -6.63 6.97
C GLY A 208 -5.66 -5.61 6.30
N THR A 209 -5.82 -4.32 6.63
CA THR A 209 -4.93 -3.25 6.16
C THR A 209 -3.52 -3.44 6.69
N LEU A 210 -3.33 -3.73 7.98
CA LEU A 210 -1.99 -3.95 8.55
C LEU A 210 -1.30 -5.19 7.93
N ILE A 211 -2.05 -6.28 7.70
CA ILE A 211 -1.52 -7.48 7.03
C ILE A 211 -1.05 -7.16 5.62
N ALA A 212 -1.91 -6.58 4.80
CA ALA A 212 -1.57 -6.25 3.41
C ALA A 212 -0.49 -5.15 3.33
N ALA A 213 -0.50 -4.17 4.23
CA ALA A 213 0.55 -3.15 4.33
C ALA A 213 1.91 -3.78 4.72
N GLY A 214 1.93 -4.74 5.65
CA GLY A 214 3.13 -5.49 6.00
C GLY A 214 3.72 -6.24 4.80
N LEU A 215 2.88 -6.93 4.03
CA LEU A 215 3.29 -7.60 2.78
C LEU A 215 3.79 -6.60 1.73
N LEU A 216 3.14 -5.45 1.59
CA LEU A 216 3.61 -4.37 0.72
C LEU A 216 4.99 -3.84 1.13
N VAL A 217 5.21 -3.62 2.43
CA VAL A 217 6.49 -3.16 2.97
C VAL A 217 7.61 -4.16 2.65
N THR A 218 7.35 -5.47 2.76
CA THR A 218 8.35 -6.48 2.38
C THR A 218 8.69 -6.44 0.89
N THR A 219 7.70 -6.22 0.02
CA THR A 219 7.93 -6.04 -1.42
C THR A 219 8.71 -4.76 -1.70
N PHE A 220 8.28 -3.66 -1.08
CA PHE A 220 8.92 -2.37 -1.15
C PHE A 220 10.41 -2.45 -0.75
N ALA A 221 10.73 -3.21 0.29
CA ALA A 221 12.12 -3.44 0.71
C ALA A 221 12.97 -4.08 -0.40
N ALA A 222 12.40 -4.96 -1.24
CA ALA A 222 13.12 -5.55 -2.38
C ALA A 222 13.42 -4.51 -3.48
N TYR A 223 12.53 -3.54 -3.69
CA TYR A 223 12.78 -2.42 -4.61
C TYR A 223 13.84 -1.47 -4.06
N VAL A 224 13.73 -1.11 -2.77
CA VAL A 224 14.77 -0.34 -2.06
C VAL A 224 16.13 -1.04 -2.13
N GLN A 225 16.17 -2.37 -1.99
CA GLN A 225 17.40 -3.14 -2.14
C GLN A 225 18.02 -2.98 -3.52
N SER A 226 17.20 -3.03 -4.57
CA SER A 226 17.66 -2.86 -5.95
C SER A 226 18.24 -1.46 -6.18
N ASP A 227 17.52 -0.42 -5.74
CA ASP A 227 17.96 0.98 -5.85
C ASP A 227 19.25 1.25 -5.07
N LEU A 228 19.33 0.79 -3.81
CA LEU A 228 20.55 0.92 -3.01
C LEU A 228 21.71 0.14 -3.62
N SER A 229 21.46 -1.03 -4.22
CA SER A 229 22.51 -1.78 -4.91
C SER A 229 23.07 -0.99 -6.09
N ALA A 230 22.21 -0.34 -6.88
CA ALA A 230 22.62 0.52 -7.98
C ALA A 230 23.42 1.74 -7.51
N LEU A 231 23.06 2.34 -6.37
CA LEU A 231 23.81 3.46 -5.80
C LEU A 231 25.19 3.04 -5.24
N VAL A 232 25.29 1.82 -4.69
CA VAL A 232 26.58 1.27 -4.24
C VAL A 232 27.48 0.92 -5.43
N THR A 233 26.94 0.34 -6.51
CA THR A 233 27.73 -0.01 -7.70
C THR A 233 28.24 1.22 -8.46
N THR A 234 27.46 2.30 -8.47
CA THR A 234 27.85 3.59 -9.06
C THR A 234 28.76 4.43 -8.14
N GLY A 235 29.10 3.94 -6.95
CA GLY A 235 29.98 4.64 -6.01
C GLY A 235 29.34 5.83 -5.29
N ARG A 236 28.05 6.08 -5.48
CA ARG A 236 27.32 7.17 -4.82
C ARG A 236 27.11 6.91 -3.34
N LEU A 237 26.90 5.65 -2.96
CA LEU A 237 26.89 5.22 -1.56
C LEU A 237 28.21 4.54 -1.20
N THR A 238 28.86 5.02 -0.15
CA THR A 238 30.16 4.48 0.29
C THR A 238 30.01 3.18 1.07
N SER A 239 28.89 3.00 1.78
CA SER A 239 28.65 1.83 2.61
C SER A 239 27.99 0.72 1.81
N ARG A 240 28.73 -0.37 1.58
CA ARG A 240 28.20 -1.59 0.94
C ARG A 240 27.14 -2.30 1.78
N ARG A 241 27.07 -2.04 3.09
CA ARG A 241 26.08 -2.65 3.99
C ARG A 241 24.67 -2.10 3.76
N SER A 242 24.54 -0.90 3.18
CA SER A 242 23.25 -0.26 2.87
C SER A 242 22.29 -1.20 2.12
N ARG A 243 22.78 -1.85 1.05
CA ARG A 243 21.99 -2.75 0.19
C ARG A 243 21.46 -4.02 0.87
N SER A 244 21.90 -4.32 2.10
CA SER A 244 21.45 -5.50 2.84
C SER A 244 20.75 -5.12 4.14
N VAL A 245 21.31 -4.18 4.91
CA VAL A 245 20.81 -3.84 6.25
C VAL A 245 19.52 -3.03 6.17
N VAL A 246 19.43 -2.00 5.31
CA VAL A 246 18.23 -1.16 5.19
C VAL A 246 17.03 -1.99 4.71
N PRO A 247 17.14 -2.79 3.63
CA PRO A 247 16.06 -3.70 3.24
C PRO A 247 15.70 -4.73 4.31
N ALA A 248 16.69 -5.28 5.04
CA ALA A 248 16.41 -6.25 6.10
C ALA A 248 15.58 -5.63 7.24
N LEU A 249 15.93 -4.42 7.68
CA LEU A 249 15.15 -3.69 8.69
C LEU A 249 13.72 -3.43 8.20
N LEU A 250 13.55 -2.99 6.94
CA LEU A 250 12.23 -2.79 6.35
C LEU A 250 11.43 -4.09 6.26
N VAL A 251 12.05 -5.22 5.89
CA VAL A 251 11.38 -6.53 5.88
C VAL A 251 10.92 -6.91 7.28
N VAL A 252 11.78 -6.77 8.29
CA VAL A 252 11.42 -7.08 9.69
C VAL A 252 10.25 -6.19 10.15
N MET A 253 10.29 -4.89 9.85
CA MET A 253 9.17 -3.97 10.13
C MET A 253 7.89 -4.40 9.41
N GLY A 254 7.96 -4.80 8.14
CA GLY A 254 6.81 -5.29 7.38
C GLY A 254 6.22 -6.56 7.96
N VAL A 255 7.05 -7.50 8.41
CA VAL A 255 6.60 -8.71 9.11
C VAL A 255 5.94 -8.35 10.44
N MET A 256 6.56 -7.49 11.25
CA MET A 256 5.99 -7.02 12.50
C MET A 256 4.65 -6.32 12.30
N LEU A 257 4.52 -5.49 11.25
CA LEU A 257 3.27 -4.82 10.88
C LEU A 257 2.16 -5.82 10.54
N ALA A 258 2.50 -6.87 9.78
CA ALA A 258 1.55 -7.93 9.50
C ALA A 258 1.19 -8.72 10.77
N CYS A 259 2.14 -8.98 11.66
CA CYS A 259 1.88 -9.64 12.95
C CYS A 259 0.90 -8.86 13.83
N VAL A 260 1.00 -7.53 13.87
CA VAL A 260 0.03 -6.66 14.60
C VAL A 260 -1.40 -6.87 14.08
N GLY A 261 -1.58 -7.02 12.76
CA GLY A 261 -2.90 -7.33 12.18
C GLY A 261 -3.34 -8.79 12.33
N ILE A 262 -2.41 -9.76 12.32
CA ILE A 262 -2.73 -11.19 12.49
C ILE A 262 -3.13 -11.50 13.93
N VAL A 263 -2.48 -10.84 14.89
CA VAL A 263 -2.70 -11.05 16.32
C VAL A 263 -3.21 -9.74 16.93
N PRO A 264 -4.53 -9.47 16.83
CA PRO A 264 -5.17 -8.38 17.57
C PRO A 264 -4.85 -8.43 19.05
N VAL A 265 -4.76 -7.26 19.67
CA VAL A 265 -4.35 -7.10 21.08
C VAL A 265 -5.23 -7.86 22.06
N ASN A 266 -6.54 -7.97 21.78
CA ASN A 266 -7.48 -8.74 22.59
C ASN A 266 -7.33 -10.27 22.47
N LEU A 267 -6.60 -10.78 21.46
CA LEU A 267 -6.32 -12.22 21.33
C LEU A 267 -5.05 -12.62 22.09
N ASN A 268 -3.97 -11.83 21.96
CA ASN A 268 -2.72 -12.07 22.66
C ASN A 268 -1.90 -10.77 22.77
N GLU A 269 -2.14 -10.03 23.86
CA GLU A 269 -1.49 -8.76 24.14
C GLU A 269 0.05 -8.85 24.14
N PRO A 270 0.70 -9.86 24.77
CA PRO A 270 2.17 -9.95 24.73
C PRO A 270 2.76 -10.03 23.32
N ILE A 271 2.19 -10.86 22.44
CA ILE A 271 2.67 -11.01 21.06
C ILE A 271 2.39 -9.74 20.25
N HIS A 272 1.21 -9.13 20.44
CA HIS A 272 0.85 -7.88 19.79
C HIS A 272 1.82 -6.75 20.18
N ASN A 273 2.04 -6.55 21.48
CA ASN A 273 2.91 -5.49 22.01
C ASN A 273 4.37 -5.72 21.62
N LEU A 274 4.82 -6.97 21.56
CA LEU A 274 6.15 -7.32 21.04
C LEU A 274 6.30 -6.94 19.56
N ALA A 275 5.30 -7.22 18.73
CA ALA A 275 5.31 -6.86 17.32
C ALA A 275 5.28 -5.34 17.11
N ALA A 276 4.37 -4.64 17.79
CA ALA A 276 4.24 -3.18 17.71
C ALA A 276 5.50 -2.46 18.20
N SER A 277 6.01 -2.82 19.39
CA SER A 277 7.21 -2.22 19.96
C SER A 277 8.47 -2.60 19.16
N GLY A 278 8.54 -3.84 18.66
CA GLY A 278 9.61 -4.30 17.80
C GLY A 278 9.72 -3.47 16.53
N MET A 279 8.58 -3.11 15.92
CA MET A 279 8.55 -2.26 14.72
C MET A 279 9.14 -0.87 15.02
N ALA A 280 8.72 -0.26 16.14
CA ALA A 280 9.24 1.03 16.59
C ALA A 280 10.75 0.97 16.86
N LEU A 281 11.24 -0.12 17.46
CA LEU A 281 12.66 -0.35 17.72
C LEU A 281 13.46 -0.50 16.41
N MET A 282 12.95 -1.25 15.44
CA MET A 282 13.59 -1.39 14.12
C MET A 282 13.65 -0.05 13.39
N PHE A 283 12.58 0.75 13.48
CA PHE A 283 12.56 2.09 12.91
C PHE A 283 13.60 3.01 13.58
N PHE A 284 13.67 3.00 14.92
CA PHE A 284 14.69 3.75 15.64
C PHE A 284 16.12 3.32 15.24
N GLY A 285 16.35 2.01 15.10
CA GLY A 285 17.59 1.47 14.58
C GLY A 285 17.90 1.94 13.14
N LEU A 286 16.88 2.05 12.29
CA LEU A 286 17.02 2.56 10.92
C LEU A 286 17.39 4.05 10.91
N LEU A 287 16.73 4.88 11.72
CA LEU A 287 17.06 6.30 11.87
C LEU A 287 18.48 6.49 12.39
N GLY A 288 18.82 5.79 13.49
CA GLY A 288 20.13 5.86 14.11
C GLY A 288 21.24 5.37 13.19
N SER A 289 21.03 4.29 12.45
CA SER A 289 22.04 3.73 11.55
C SER A 289 22.20 4.48 10.22
N SER A 290 21.24 5.34 9.87
CA SER A 290 21.20 6.06 8.59
C SER A 290 22.47 6.87 8.26
N PRO A 291 23.15 7.58 9.19
CA PRO A 291 24.34 8.38 8.85
C PRO A 291 25.52 7.54 8.37
N TRP A 292 25.61 6.28 8.82
CA TRP A 292 26.67 5.35 8.44
C TRP A 292 26.27 4.48 7.25
N LEU A 293 25.02 4.01 7.21
CA LEU A 293 24.54 3.15 6.13
C LEU A 293 24.30 3.94 4.84
N LEU A 294 23.75 5.15 4.91
CA LEU A 294 23.34 5.93 3.74
C LEU A 294 24.32 7.06 3.42
N ARG A 295 25.57 6.93 3.88
CA ARG A 295 26.65 7.88 3.61
C ARG A 295 26.86 8.02 2.09
N GLY A 296 26.66 9.24 1.61
CA GLY A 296 26.59 9.57 0.18
C GLY A 296 25.29 10.26 -0.23
N MET A 297 24.23 10.16 0.60
CA MET A 297 23.00 10.92 0.39
C MET A 297 23.18 12.44 0.65
N PRO A 298 22.32 13.30 0.08
CA PRO A 298 22.35 14.74 0.32
C PRO A 298 22.19 15.12 1.80
N ARG A 299 22.79 16.25 2.23
CA ARG A 299 22.69 16.74 3.62
C ARG A 299 21.25 16.94 4.11
N ALA A 300 20.36 17.37 3.21
CA ALA A 300 18.94 17.55 3.51
C ALA A 300 18.26 16.25 3.98
N PHE A 301 18.68 15.09 3.46
CA PHE A 301 18.20 13.79 3.93
C PHE A 301 18.58 13.54 5.39
N PHE A 302 19.84 13.80 5.77
CA PHE A 302 20.28 13.61 7.16
C PHE A 302 19.62 14.60 8.13
N LEU A 303 19.41 15.84 7.70
CA LEU A 303 18.65 16.82 8.50
C LEU A 303 17.21 16.37 8.73
N SER A 304 16.52 15.90 7.69
CA SER A 304 15.16 15.37 7.82
C SER A 304 15.10 14.12 8.71
N THR A 305 16.10 13.24 8.60
CA THR A 305 16.19 12.02 9.43
C THR A 305 16.46 12.37 10.89
N ALA A 306 17.33 13.35 11.16
CA ALA A 306 17.57 13.84 12.51
C ALA A 306 16.33 14.52 13.11
N ALA A 307 15.60 15.32 12.32
CA ALA A 307 14.36 15.95 12.77
C ALA A 307 13.27 14.92 13.11
N ILE A 308 13.11 13.90 12.26
CA ILE A 308 12.18 12.79 12.53
C ILE A 308 12.63 11.97 13.74
N GLY A 309 13.93 11.71 13.89
CA GLY A 309 14.48 11.03 15.06
C GLY A 309 14.25 11.81 16.36
N ALA A 310 14.44 13.13 16.34
CA ALA A 310 14.12 14.00 17.47
C ALA A 310 12.62 13.97 17.80
N ALA A 311 11.75 14.04 16.78
CA ALA A 311 10.31 13.94 16.97
C ALA A 311 9.87 12.57 17.52
N PHE A 312 10.52 11.48 17.08
CA PHE A 312 10.28 10.14 17.61
C PHE A 312 10.66 10.05 19.10
N VAL A 313 11.86 10.51 19.46
CA VAL A 313 12.29 10.55 20.87
C VAL A 313 11.39 11.44 21.71
N ALA A 314 11.00 12.61 21.19
CA ALA A 314 10.05 13.49 21.86
C ALA A 314 8.69 12.82 22.08
N ALA A 315 8.17 12.10 21.07
CA ALA A 315 6.92 11.35 21.22
C ALA A 315 7.01 10.26 22.31
N VAL A 316 8.14 9.54 22.40
CA VAL A 316 8.39 8.57 23.47
C VAL A 316 8.44 9.26 24.84
N VAL A 317 9.18 10.36 24.97
CA VAL A 317 9.28 11.11 26.24
C VAL A 317 7.91 11.63 26.67
N LEU A 318 7.17 12.27 25.75
CA LEU A 318 5.83 12.82 26.02
C LEU A 318 4.83 11.72 26.41
N PHE A 319 4.92 10.54 25.80
CA PHE A 319 4.13 9.39 26.21
C PHE A 319 4.50 8.91 27.62
N VAL A 320 5.79 8.74 27.92
CA VAL A 320 6.28 8.26 29.22
C VAL A 320 5.91 9.20 30.36
N VAL A 321 5.92 10.52 30.14
CA VAL A 321 5.50 11.50 31.16
C VAL A 321 3.98 11.70 31.24
N GLY A 322 3.20 10.96 30.43
CA GLY A 322 1.74 11.00 30.45
C GLY A 322 1.11 12.22 29.78
N PHE A 323 1.81 12.90 28.87
CA PHE A 323 1.28 14.09 28.19
C PHE A 323 0.14 13.77 27.22
N PHE A 324 0.19 12.62 26.53
CA PHE A 324 -0.91 12.09 25.71
C PHE A 324 -1.07 10.58 25.89
N GLY A 325 -2.27 10.08 25.57
CA GLY A 325 -2.59 8.64 25.68
C GLY A 325 -1.91 7.76 24.62
N LEU A 326 -2.00 6.45 24.81
CA LEU A 326 -1.35 5.45 23.96
C LEU A 326 -1.79 5.52 22.49
N THR A 327 -3.06 5.80 22.21
CA THR A 327 -3.54 6.03 20.84
C THR A 327 -2.79 7.16 20.12
N ALA A 328 -2.61 8.30 20.79
CA ALA A 328 -1.91 9.45 20.21
C ALA A 328 -0.43 9.13 19.98
N PHE A 329 0.19 8.38 20.90
CA PHE A 329 1.55 7.87 20.74
C PHE A 329 1.68 7.00 19.48
N GLU A 330 0.81 6.00 19.33
CA GLU A 330 0.84 5.06 18.20
C GLU A 330 0.61 5.76 16.86
N ILE A 331 -0.38 6.67 16.78
CA ILE A 331 -0.62 7.49 15.58
C ILE A 331 0.62 8.32 15.24
N ALA A 332 1.26 8.95 16.23
CA ALA A 332 2.46 9.75 16.00
C ALA A 332 3.62 8.88 15.47
N VAL A 333 3.87 7.71 16.07
CA VAL A 333 4.92 6.78 15.62
C VAL A 333 4.64 6.28 14.20
N PHE A 334 3.40 5.89 13.88
CA PHE A 334 3.01 5.50 12.53
C PHE A 334 3.23 6.63 11.52
N ALA A 335 2.80 7.86 11.84
CA ALA A 335 2.99 9.03 10.99
C ALA A 335 4.48 9.32 10.74
N LEU A 336 5.32 9.19 11.77
CA LEU A 336 6.77 9.38 11.64
C LEU A 336 7.43 8.31 10.77
N ILE A 337 7.03 7.04 10.91
CA ILE A 337 7.51 5.93 10.07
C ILE A 337 7.20 6.21 8.59
N PHE A 338 5.93 6.48 8.27
CA PHE A 338 5.53 6.73 6.89
C PHE A 338 6.09 8.04 6.32
N GLY A 339 6.16 9.09 7.14
CA GLY A 339 6.78 10.35 6.78
C GLY A 339 8.26 10.18 6.42
N TRP A 340 9.00 9.42 7.22
CA TRP A 340 10.39 9.10 6.92
C TRP A 340 10.55 8.28 5.65
N ILE A 341 9.74 7.23 5.46
CA ILE A 341 9.76 6.41 4.25
C ILE A 341 9.51 7.27 3.00
N ALA A 342 8.52 8.17 3.04
CA ALA A 342 8.21 9.05 1.93
C ALA A 342 9.37 9.99 1.57
N ILE A 343 10.04 10.56 2.58
CA ILE A 343 11.23 11.42 2.39
C ILE A 343 12.41 10.59 1.86
N PHE A 344 12.69 9.45 2.48
CA PHE A 344 13.78 8.55 2.10
C PHE A 344 13.70 8.17 0.62
N ILE A 345 12.52 7.83 0.12
CA ILE A 345 12.35 7.42 -1.28
C ILE A 345 12.54 8.57 -2.26
N ARG A 346 12.08 9.77 -1.90
CA ARG A 346 12.33 10.96 -2.73
C ARG A 346 13.83 11.19 -2.88
N PHE A 347 14.58 11.14 -1.77
CA PHE A 347 16.04 11.28 -1.82
C PHE A 347 16.74 10.12 -2.53
N LEU A 348 16.22 8.90 -2.40
CA LEU A 348 16.72 7.73 -3.13
C LEU A 348 16.60 7.94 -4.65
N GLY A 349 15.44 8.44 -5.10
CA GLY A 349 15.20 8.78 -6.51
C GLY A 349 16.11 9.89 -7.02
N VAL A 350 16.25 10.99 -6.28
CA VAL A 350 17.14 12.11 -6.63
C VAL A 350 18.60 11.67 -6.72
N THR A 351 19.07 10.88 -5.76
CA THR A 351 20.46 10.37 -5.75
C THR A 351 20.70 9.37 -6.90
N GLY A 352 19.65 8.71 -7.38
CA GLY A 352 19.70 7.77 -8.50
C GLY A 352 19.83 8.42 -9.88
N GLN A 353 19.37 9.67 -10.05
CA GLN A 353 19.43 10.37 -11.33
C GLN A 353 20.88 10.58 -11.78
N LYS A 354 21.17 10.29 -13.04
CA LYS A 354 22.45 10.64 -13.67
C LYS A 354 22.43 12.15 -13.92
N GLU A 355 23.48 12.85 -13.51
CA GLU A 355 23.73 14.22 -13.98
C GLU A 355 23.94 14.23 -15.49
#